data_AF-D5RSW8-F1
#
_entry.id   AF-D5RSW8-F1
#
_cell.length_a   1.000
_cell.length_b   1.000
_cell.length_c   1.000
_cell.angle_alpha   90.00
_cell.angle_beta   90.00
_cell.angle_gamma   90.00
#
_symmetry.space_group_name_H-M   'P 1'
#
loop_
_entity.id
_entity.type
_entity.pdbx_description
1 polymer ?
#
loop_
_entity_poly.entity_id
_entity_poly.type
_entity_poly.pdbx_seq_one_letter_code
_entity_poly.pdbx_strand_id
1 'polypeptide(L)' 'MNALLLLVPMALLLGVMALLLFLWTLRSRQYDDLDGAAARILFDDDPVRRPPGRTQIATHDKPRGTP' A
#
# COMPACT_ATOMS: atom_id res chain seq x y z
N MET A 1 -39.98 -29.92 -7.54
CA MET A 1 -38.68 -29.81 -8.23
C MET A 1 -38.54 -28.52 -9.05
N ASN A 2 -38.80 -27.34 -8.46
CA ASN A 2 -38.72 -26.06 -9.18
C ASN A 2 -37.57 -25.15 -8.71
N ALA A 3 -37.10 -25.33 -7.48
CA ALA A 3 -36.03 -24.51 -6.90
C ALA A 3 -34.72 -24.61 -7.70
N LEU A 4 -34.36 -25.80 -8.19
CA LEU A 4 -33.13 -26.00 -8.98
C LEU A 4 -33.11 -25.16 -10.26
N LEU A 5 -34.26 -24.93 -10.91
CA LEU A 5 -34.35 -24.08 -12.10
C LEU A 5 -33.99 -22.62 -11.81
N LEU A 6 -34.20 -22.14 -10.58
CA LEU A 6 -33.81 -20.80 -10.15
C LEU A 6 -32.38 -20.78 -9.56
N LEU A 7 -32.04 -21.77 -8.73
CA LEU A 7 -30.79 -21.80 -7.99
C LEU A 7 -29.57 -22.05 -8.90
N VAL A 8 -29.71 -22.90 -9.93
CA VAL A 8 -28.61 -23.18 -10.86
C VAL A 8 -28.14 -21.93 -11.62
N PRO A 9 -29.01 -21.16 -12.30
CA PRO A 9 -28.57 -19.94 -12.97
C PRO A 9 -28.09 -18.88 -11.98
N MET A 10 -28.72 -18.77 -10.81
CA MET A 10 -28.28 -17.84 -9.76
C MET A 10 -26.85 -18.17 -9.29
N ALA A 11 -26.55 -19.45 -9.02
CA ALA A 11 -25.24 -19.88 -8.59
C ALA A 11 -24.17 -19.67 -9.67
N LEU A 12 -24.49 -19.94 -10.94
CA LEU A 12 -23.59 -19.67 -12.06
C LEU A 12 -23.28 -18.17 -12.17
N LEU A 13 -24.29 -17.31 -12.03
CA LEU A 13 -24.14 -15.86 -12.13
C LEU A 13 -23.28 -15.33 -10.97
N LEU A 14 -23.51 -15.81 -9.76
CA LEU A 14 -22.68 -15.52 -8.58
C LEU A 14 -21.23 -16.02 -8.78
N GLY A 15 -21.04 -17.22 -9.32
CA GLY A 15 -19.72 -17.79 -9.60
C GLY A 15 -18.93 -16.97 -10.63
N VAL A 16 -19.58 -16.56 -11.73
CA VAL A 16 -18.97 -15.68 -12.74
C VAL A 16 -18.65 -14.31 -12.15
N MET A 17 -19.55 -13.72 -11.36
CA MET A 17 -19.32 -12.44 -10.70
C MET A 17 -18.11 -12.50 -9.75
N ALA A 18 -18.02 -13.54 -8.94
CA ALA A 18 -16.91 -13.77 -8.04
C ALA A 18 -15.59 -13.95 -8.81
N LEU A 19 -15.61 -14.70 -9.91
CA LEU A 19 -14.43 -14.89 -10.76
C LEU A 19 -13.97 -13.58 -11.39
N LEU A 20 -14.89 -12.77 -11.94
CA LEU A 20 -14.57 -11.47 -12.51
C LEU A 20 -14.00 -10.51 -11.47
N LEU A 21 -14.57 -10.49 -10.26
CA LEU A 21 -14.09 -9.66 -9.18
C LEU A 21 -12.67 -10.09 -8.75
N PHE A 22 -12.43 -11.40 -8.63
CA PHE A 22 -11.11 -11.95 -8.33
C PHE A 22 -10.07 -11.63 -9.41
N LEU A 23 -10.40 -11.80 -10.69
CA LEU A 23 -9.50 -11.42 -11.78
C LEU A 23 -9.24 -9.91 -11.81
N TRP A 24 -10.25 -9.10 -11.46
CA TRP A 24 -10.08 -7.66 -11.32
C TRP A 24 -9.09 -7.34 -10.20
N THR A 25 -9.18 -7.97 -9.01
CA THR A 25 -8.24 -7.70 -7.90
C THR A 25 -6.80 -7.95 -8.32
N LEU A 26 -6.52 -9.07 -9.01
CA LEU A 26 -5.19 -9.42 -9.53
C LEU A 26 -4.66 -8.37 -10.51
N ARG A 27 -5.53 -7.82 -11.38
CA ARG A 27 -5.16 -6.79 -12.35
C ARG A 27 -4.89 -5.42 -11.70
N SER A 28 -5.50 -5.11 -10.55
CA SER A 28 -5.43 -3.77 -9.93
C SER A 28 -4.05 -3.32 -9.45
N ARG A 29 -2.99 -4.13 -9.60
CA ARG A 29 -1.65 -3.89 -9.03
C ARG A 29 -1.65 -3.56 -7.53
N GLN A 30 -2.73 -3.87 -6.81
CA GLN A 30 -2.82 -3.59 -5.36
C GLN A 30 -1.80 -4.40 -4.55
N TYR A 31 -1.28 -5.48 -5.12
CA TYR A 31 -0.30 -6.36 -4.50
C TYR A 31 1.13 -5.80 -4.56
N ASP A 32 1.39 -4.76 -5.37
CA ASP A 32 2.72 -4.15 -5.56
C ASP A 32 3.22 -3.44 -4.29
N ASP A 33 2.30 -2.94 -3.45
CA ASP A 33 2.62 -2.27 -2.18
C ASP A 33 2.64 -3.24 -0.97
N LEU A 34 2.11 -4.46 -1.12
CA LEU A 34 2.17 -5.48 -0.06
C LEU A 34 3.61 -5.95 0.17
N ASP A 35 4.41 -6.06 -0.89
CA ASP A 35 5.84 -6.40 -0.80
C ASP A 35 6.61 -5.32 -0.01
N GLY A 36 6.27 -4.04 -0.20
CA GLY A 36 6.84 -2.92 0.55
C GLY A 36 6.39 -2.85 2.01
N ALA A 37 5.15 -3.25 2.32
CA ALA A 37 4.64 -3.33 3.69
C ALA A 37 5.26 -4.49 4.49
N ALA A 38 5.46 -5.65 3.85
CA ALA A 38 6.13 -6.81 4.45
C ALA A 38 7.60 -6.52 4.79
N ALA A 39 8.30 -5.78 3.94
CA ALA A 39 9.67 -5.35 4.24
C ALA A 39 9.72 -4.47 5.50
N ARG A 40 8.75 -3.56 5.68
CA ARG A 40 8.71 -2.72 6.89
C ARG A 40 8.47 -3.55 8.14
N ILE A 41 7.47 -4.44 8.15
CA ILE A 41 7.15 -5.19 9.38
C ILE A 41 8.27 -6.15 9.83
N LEU A 42 9.11 -6.64 8.90
CA LEU A 42 10.23 -7.52 9.23
C LEU A 42 11.48 -6.76 9.71
N PHE A 43 11.63 -5.49 9.31
CA PHE A 43 12.82 -4.68 9.60
C PHE A 43 12.55 -3.46 10.51
N ASP A 44 11.30 -3.11 10.86
CA ASP A 44 10.95 -1.97 11.75
C ASP A 44 11.28 -2.23 13.23
N ASP A 45 11.56 -3.48 13.61
CA ASP A 45 12.00 -3.82 14.96
C ASP A 45 13.47 -3.42 15.22
N ASP A 46 14.21 -3.00 14.18
CA ASP A 46 15.52 -2.37 14.37
C ASP A 46 15.34 -0.87 14.64
N PRO A 47 15.53 -0.40 15.90
CA PRO A 47 15.50 1.02 16.18
C PRO A 47 16.72 1.67 15.51
N VAL A 48 16.56 2.12 14.28
CA VAL A 48 17.47 3.09 13.67
C VAL A 48 17.34 4.34 14.52
N ARG A 49 18.26 4.48 15.47
CA ARG A 49 18.51 5.72 16.21
C ARG A 49 18.72 6.83 15.19
N ARG A 50 17.66 7.58 14.86
CA ARG A 50 17.83 8.87 14.20
C ARG A 50 18.64 9.72 15.17
N PRO A 51 19.86 10.16 14.82
CA PRO A 51 20.49 11.23 15.56
C PRO A 51 19.51 12.41 15.51
N PRO A 52 19.27 13.14 16.60
CA PRO A 52 18.42 14.31 16.56
C PRO A 52 19.01 15.24 15.51
N GLY A 53 18.29 15.34 14.39
CA GLY A 53 18.68 16.14 13.25
C GLY A 53 18.84 17.57 13.75
N ARG A 54 20.09 18.03 13.73
CA ARG A 54 20.45 19.44 13.62
C ARG A 54 19.39 20.10 12.76
N THR A 55 18.62 20.98 13.39
CA THR A 55 17.85 22.00 12.71
C THR A 55 18.80 22.66 11.72
N GLN A 56 18.65 22.36 10.43
CA GLN A 56 19.19 23.17 9.36
C GLN A 56 18.42 24.50 9.40
N ILE A 57 18.70 25.33 10.40
CA ILE A 57 18.51 26.76 10.26
C ILE A 57 19.72 27.19 9.45
N ALA A 58 19.53 27.18 8.14
CA ALA A 58 20.43 27.74 7.18
C ALA A 58 20.82 29.16 7.62
N THR A 59 22.13 29.39 7.66
CA THR A 59 22.76 30.61 7.14
C THR A 59 22.05 31.93 7.43
N HIS A 60 22.45 32.57 8.52
CA HIS A 60 22.55 34.03 8.55
C HIS A 60 23.99 34.42 8.89
N ASP A 61 24.94 34.04 8.03
CA ASP A 61 26.23 34.71 7.95
C ASP A 61 26.16 35.67 6.76
N LYS A 62 25.89 36.95 7.06
CA LYS A 62 26.07 38.06 6.13
C LYS A 62 27.46 38.63 6.43
N PRO A 63 28.34 38.81 5.43
CA PRO A 63 29.76 38.97 5.66
C PRO A 63 30.07 40.30 6.35
N ARG A 64 31.03 40.22 7.28
CA ARG A 64 31.76 41.37 7.80
C ARG A 64 32.39 42.15 6.65
N GLY A 65 31.95 43.40 6.50
CA GLY A 65 32.62 44.47 5.78
C GLY A 65 31.99 45.77 6.29
N THR A 66 32.72 46.81 6.66
CA THR A 66 34.04 47.28 6.23
C THR A 66 34.59 48.27 7.30
N PRO A 67 35.60 49.09 6.95
CA PRO A 67 36.94 49.17 7.55
C PRO A 67 37.05 49.88 8.91
#